data_AF-A0AA44BMV8-F1
#
_entry.id   AF-A0AA44BMV8-F1
#
_cell.length_a   1.000
_cell.length_b   1.000
_cell.length_c   1.000
_cell.angle_alpha   90.00
_cell.angle_beta   90.00
_cell.angle_gamma   90.00
#
_symmetry.space_group_name_H-M   'P 1'
#
loop_
_entity.id
_entity.type
_entity.pdbx_description
1 polymer ?
#
loop_
_entity_poly.entity_id
_entity_poly.type
_entity_poly.pdbx_seq_one_letter_code
_entity_poly.pdbx_strand_id
1 'polypeptide(L)'
;MKKQMYDVLEWDNFKEDEELRKLYNNLLQCFEGELEVNLYGLIHQYKTFRLFCFINKDCLKEALNQWLDTMDYIIDAYNKDVETFKKITIESIKNRDDALEFFWEYQENGKRYLDIRDDKYNFRSKAMTLLKSFQELIENVIKREAILLNKVNIIEGYADGNKNYSKLFNIIENVFATPTYDFSRYVSNNLSGISVNQFRNIVAHSNFKLENEKIYATYGKNKNLQFSLKEAEKFLYEIYRLRIFIKLTLNLTIDFMLAKHPELEQALRIIPETAIIDSNSFLNDIGINICSYEISNSVKIKDFNYSKEGEVYFILDIESRKLSEVDTIRYIFVTIYNLIPIFKMKNNFPDIHDILWVLKINYCEKEKELNLFIGYDEIKILQSNPIGYAKMMCNKMENDSKMKEFIND
;
A
#
# COMPACT_ATOMS: atom_id res chain seq x y z
N MET A 1 22.62 -28.15 13.55
CA MET A 1 21.18 -28.14 13.92
C MET A 1 20.45 -26.93 13.30
N LYS A 2 20.44 -26.81 11.97
CA LYS A 2 19.80 -25.71 11.21
C LYS A 2 18.57 -26.20 10.41
N LYS A 3 18.01 -27.37 10.75
CA LYS A 3 17.11 -28.13 9.85
C LYS A 3 15.78 -28.57 10.48
N GLN A 4 15.27 -27.87 11.49
CA GLN A 4 13.99 -28.23 12.14
C GLN A 4 13.01 -27.06 12.35
N MET A 5 13.13 -25.98 11.58
CA MET A 5 12.12 -24.89 11.57
C MET A 5 11.38 -24.76 10.22
N TYR A 6 11.39 -25.80 9.39
CA TYR A 6 10.69 -25.79 8.11
C TYR A 6 9.40 -26.60 8.08
N ASP A 7 9.17 -27.48 9.05
CA ASP A 7 7.95 -28.29 9.11
C ASP A 7 7.13 -27.87 10.34
N VAL A 8 6.04 -27.14 10.06
CA VAL A 8 4.79 -26.89 10.82
C VAL A 8 4.38 -25.43 10.55
N LEU A 9 3.97 -25.16 9.33
CA LEU A 9 3.16 -24.00 9.00
C LEU A 9 2.04 -24.47 8.09
N GLU A 10 1.09 -25.19 8.67
CA GLU A 10 -0.25 -25.31 8.10
C GLU A 10 -0.89 -23.91 8.14
N TRP A 11 -1.11 -23.39 6.94
CA TRP A 11 -1.81 -22.16 6.58
C TRP A 11 -3.23 -22.52 6.16
N ASP A 12 -3.87 -23.41 6.91
CA ASP A 12 -5.17 -23.95 6.54
C ASP A 12 -6.28 -22.95 6.90
N ASN A 13 -6.47 -22.00 5.97
CA ASN A 13 -7.75 -21.73 5.31
C ASN A 13 -7.66 -20.58 4.28
N PHE A 14 -6.54 -20.49 3.53
CA PHE A 14 -6.58 -20.02 2.15
C PHE A 14 -6.45 -21.26 1.25
N LYS A 15 -7.53 -22.05 1.17
CA LYS A 15 -7.65 -23.05 0.11
C LYS A 15 -7.90 -22.27 -1.17
N GLU A 16 -6.99 -22.45 -2.13
CA GLU A 16 -6.67 -21.56 -3.26
C GLU A 16 -5.69 -20.46 -2.87
N ASP A 17 -4.38 -20.77 -2.79
CA ASP A 17 -3.42 -20.29 -3.80
C ASP A 17 -1.95 -20.75 -3.49
N GLU A 18 -1.72 -22.07 -3.43
CA GLU A 18 -0.35 -22.63 -3.27
C GLU A 18 0.55 -22.24 -4.46
N GLU A 19 -0.04 -21.99 -5.63
CA GLU A 19 0.61 -21.44 -6.81
C GLU A 19 1.08 -20.00 -6.59
N LEU A 20 0.23 -19.11 -6.05
CA LEU A 20 0.63 -17.76 -5.67
C LEU A 20 1.76 -17.74 -4.63
N ARG A 21 1.75 -18.65 -3.65
CA ARG A 21 2.81 -18.71 -2.64
C ARG A 21 4.14 -19.18 -3.24
N LYS A 22 4.13 -20.18 -4.12
CA LYS A 22 5.32 -20.63 -4.86
C LYS A 22 5.82 -19.54 -5.80
N LEU A 23 4.91 -18.89 -6.52
CA LEU A 23 5.21 -17.78 -7.38
C LEU A 23 5.80 -16.63 -6.56
N TYR A 24 5.19 -16.22 -5.45
CA TYR A 24 5.72 -15.20 -4.54
C TYR A 24 7.14 -15.49 -4.05
N ASN A 25 7.41 -16.72 -3.59
CA ASN A 25 8.74 -17.10 -3.16
C ASN A 25 9.74 -17.08 -4.33
N ASN A 26 9.33 -17.55 -5.51
CA ASN A 26 10.17 -17.53 -6.70
C ASN A 26 10.43 -16.09 -7.18
N LEU A 27 9.42 -15.21 -7.11
CA LEU A 27 9.53 -13.79 -7.44
C LEU A 27 10.53 -13.09 -6.54
N LEU A 28 10.38 -13.24 -5.22
CA LEU A 28 11.32 -12.71 -4.23
C LEU A 28 12.73 -13.25 -4.49
N GLN A 29 12.87 -14.55 -4.73
CA GLN A 29 14.17 -15.18 -5.01
C GLN A 29 14.79 -14.73 -6.34
N CYS A 30 13.97 -14.47 -7.37
CA CYS A 30 14.44 -13.98 -8.67
C CYS A 30 15.07 -12.60 -8.51
N PHE A 31 14.43 -11.70 -7.76
CA PHE A 31 15.02 -10.39 -7.44
C PHE A 31 16.25 -10.50 -6.54
N GLU A 32 16.21 -11.36 -5.51
CA GLU A 32 17.37 -11.57 -4.64
C GLU A 32 18.60 -12.09 -5.42
N GLY A 33 18.37 -12.96 -6.42
CA GLY A 33 19.39 -13.54 -7.29
C GLY A 33 19.97 -12.56 -8.30
N GLU A 34 19.13 -11.87 -9.07
CA GLU A 34 19.57 -10.89 -10.09
C GLU A 34 20.20 -9.63 -9.48
N LEU A 35 19.72 -9.22 -8.30
CA LEU A 35 20.19 -8.02 -7.64
C LEU A 35 21.31 -8.30 -6.63
N GLU A 36 21.59 -9.54 -6.27
CA GLU A 36 22.48 -9.90 -5.15
C GLU A 36 22.14 -9.13 -3.85
N VAL A 37 20.86 -8.91 -3.58
CA VAL A 37 20.37 -8.13 -2.43
C VAL A 37 19.42 -9.00 -1.62
N ASN A 38 19.60 -9.07 -0.30
CA ASN A 38 18.64 -9.72 0.59
C ASN A 38 17.41 -8.82 0.79
N LEU A 39 16.22 -9.26 0.36
CA LEU A 39 15.00 -8.45 0.43
C LEU A 39 14.34 -8.50 1.82
N TYR A 40 14.87 -9.30 2.73
CA TYR A 40 14.39 -9.39 4.10
C TYR A 40 14.63 -8.09 4.88
N GLY A 41 13.55 -7.41 5.26
CA GLY A 41 13.58 -6.15 6.03
C GLY A 41 13.31 -4.88 5.22
N LEU A 42 12.97 -5.00 3.93
CA LEU A 42 12.60 -3.85 3.10
C LEU A 42 11.22 -3.28 3.46
N ILE A 43 11.14 -1.95 3.43
CA ILE A 43 10.13 -1.17 4.16
C ILE A 43 8.75 -1.22 3.47
N HIS A 44 8.69 -1.32 2.13
CA HIS A 44 7.45 -1.07 1.38
C HIS A 44 6.85 -2.29 0.67
N GLN A 45 7.59 -3.41 0.60
CA GLN A 45 7.26 -4.53 -0.28
C GLN A 45 5.99 -5.28 0.13
N TYR A 46 5.85 -5.63 1.40
CA TYR A 46 4.86 -6.62 1.84
C TYR A 46 3.41 -6.11 1.80
N LYS A 47 3.17 -4.82 2.08
CA LYS A 47 1.83 -4.21 2.01
C LYS A 47 1.35 -4.02 0.57
N THR A 48 2.20 -3.45 -0.28
CA THR A 48 1.85 -3.11 -1.66
C THR A 48 1.64 -4.36 -2.51
N PHE A 49 2.43 -5.41 -2.27
CA PHE A 49 2.31 -6.67 -2.97
C PHE A 49 1.01 -7.43 -2.64
N ARG A 50 0.55 -7.40 -1.38
CA ARG A 50 -0.76 -7.97 -1.00
C ARG A 50 -1.92 -7.28 -1.69
N LEU A 51 -1.88 -5.95 -1.78
CA LEU A 51 -2.90 -5.17 -2.50
C LEU A 51 -2.96 -5.56 -3.98
N PHE A 52 -1.79 -5.72 -4.58
CA PHE A 52 -1.65 -6.18 -5.95
C PHE A 52 -2.28 -7.56 -6.16
N CYS A 53 -2.02 -8.51 -5.24
CA CYS A 53 -2.62 -9.84 -5.30
C CYS A 53 -4.15 -9.81 -5.19
N PHE A 54 -4.68 -9.01 -4.26
CA PHE A 54 -6.11 -8.91 -4.02
C PHE A 54 -6.89 -8.38 -5.24
N ILE A 55 -6.35 -7.35 -5.89
CA ILE A 55 -7.00 -6.69 -7.03
C ILE A 55 -6.87 -7.47 -8.33
N ASN A 56 -5.81 -8.28 -8.45
CA ASN A 56 -5.57 -9.09 -9.63
C ASN A 56 -5.87 -10.57 -9.40
N LYS A 57 -6.63 -10.94 -8.36
CA LYS A 57 -6.91 -12.33 -8.00
C LYS A 57 -7.36 -13.22 -9.18
N ASP A 58 -8.14 -12.66 -10.11
CA ASP A 58 -8.70 -13.41 -11.24
C ASP A 58 -7.70 -13.58 -12.42
N CYS A 59 -6.56 -12.89 -12.39
CA CYS A 59 -5.51 -12.94 -13.42
C CYS A 59 -4.10 -12.78 -12.82
N LEU A 60 -3.91 -13.36 -11.63
CA LEU A 60 -2.80 -13.05 -10.76
C LEU A 60 -1.47 -13.51 -11.35
N LYS A 61 -1.45 -14.70 -11.96
CA LYS A 61 -0.27 -15.25 -12.61
C LYS A 61 0.25 -14.36 -13.73
N GLU A 62 -0.64 -13.91 -14.62
CA GLU A 62 -0.27 -13.02 -15.72
C GLU A 62 0.21 -11.66 -15.20
N ALA A 63 -0.48 -11.12 -14.20
CA ALA A 63 -0.10 -9.85 -13.59
C ALA A 63 1.29 -9.93 -12.94
N LEU A 64 1.62 -11.05 -12.27
CA LEU A 64 2.91 -11.26 -11.63
C LEU A 64 4.06 -11.43 -12.63
N ASN A 65 3.85 -12.14 -13.74
CA ASN A 65 4.87 -12.26 -14.79
C ASN A 65 5.20 -10.90 -15.41
N GLN A 66 4.20 -10.07 -15.70
CA GLN A 66 4.45 -8.73 -16.23
C GLN A 66 5.14 -7.81 -15.24
N TRP A 67 4.83 -8.00 -13.95
CA TRP A 67 5.52 -7.28 -12.91
C TRP A 67 7.01 -7.67 -12.85
N LEU A 68 7.35 -8.95 -12.98
CA LEU A 68 8.75 -9.39 -13.13
C LEU A 68 9.43 -8.72 -14.32
N ASP A 69 8.84 -8.87 -15.50
CA ASP A 69 9.42 -8.33 -16.75
C ASP A 69 9.64 -6.81 -16.62
N THR A 70 8.72 -6.11 -15.95
CA THR A 70 8.86 -4.68 -15.69
C THR A 70 10.02 -4.35 -14.76
N MET A 71 10.26 -5.16 -13.74
CA MET A 71 11.37 -4.92 -12.83
C MET A 71 12.72 -5.27 -13.47
N ASP A 72 12.80 -6.35 -14.26
CA ASP A 72 14.01 -6.67 -15.05
C ASP A 72 14.38 -5.52 -15.98
N TYR A 73 13.38 -4.94 -16.64
CA TYR A 73 13.56 -3.75 -17.46
C TYR A 73 14.07 -2.52 -16.68
N ILE A 74 13.63 -2.35 -15.44
CA ILE A 74 14.11 -1.27 -14.57
C ILE A 74 15.57 -1.53 -14.15
N ILE A 75 15.93 -2.78 -13.90
CA ILE A 75 17.29 -3.21 -13.58
C ILE A 75 18.22 -2.92 -14.76
N ASP A 76 17.78 -3.20 -15.99
CA ASP A 76 18.53 -2.87 -17.20
C ASP A 76 18.79 -1.35 -17.32
N ALA A 77 17.77 -0.53 -17.08
CA ALA A 77 17.91 0.92 -17.11
C ALA A 77 18.86 1.44 -16.03
N TYR A 78 18.81 0.85 -14.83
CA TYR A 78 19.76 1.14 -13.76
C TYR A 78 21.20 0.81 -14.18
N ASN A 79 21.42 -0.36 -14.77
CA ASN A 79 22.74 -0.80 -15.21
C ASN A 79 23.32 0.07 -16.34
N LYS A 80 22.48 0.68 -17.18
CA LYS A 80 22.93 1.59 -18.25
C LYS A 80 23.40 2.95 -17.74
N ASP A 81 22.73 3.53 -16.74
CA ASP A 81 23.09 4.85 -16.21
C ASP A 81 22.75 4.99 -14.72
N VAL A 82 23.63 4.43 -13.89
CA VAL A 82 23.50 4.38 -12.42
C VAL A 82 23.31 5.77 -11.81
N GLU A 83 24.09 6.77 -12.25
CA GLU A 83 24.08 8.11 -11.65
C GLU A 83 22.80 8.88 -11.97
N THR A 84 22.32 8.78 -13.21
CA THR A 84 21.02 9.35 -13.58
C THR A 84 19.89 8.62 -12.85
N PHE A 85 19.98 7.30 -12.72
CA PHE A 85 18.98 6.49 -12.02
C PHE A 85 18.90 6.84 -10.52
N LYS A 86 20.02 7.10 -9.84
CA LYS A 86 20.02 7.63 -8.46
C LYS A 86 19.24 8.95 -8.34
N LYS A 87 19.47 9.89 -9.26
CA LYS A 87 18.76 11.19 -9.27
C LYS A 87 17.26 11.01 -9.49
N ILE A 88 16.88 10.15 -10.44
CA ILE A 88 15.48 9.79 -10.69
C ILE A 88 14.85 9.16 -9.45
N THR A 89 15.56 8.29 -8.75
CA THR A 89 15.07 7.65 -7.53
C THR A 89 14.76 8.70 -6.45
N ILE A 90 15.64 9.67 -6.22
CA ILE A 90 15.40 10.78 -5.27
C ILE A 90 14.16 11.59 -5.67
N GLU A 91 14.02 11.90 -6.96
CA GLU A 91 12.84 12.63 -7.46
C GLU A 91 11.56 11.80 -7.26
N SER A 92 11.64 10.49 -7.50
CA SER A 92 10.51 9.56 -7.41
C SER A 92 10.06 9.34 -5.95
N ILE A 93 11.00 9.34 -5.00
CA ILE A 93 10.71 9.34 -3.55
C ILE A 93 9.88 10.56 -3.17
N LYS A 94 10.27 11.77 -3.57
CA LYS A 94 9.51 12.99 -3.25
C LYS A 94 8.09 12.95 -3.84
N ASN A 95 8.00 12.52 -5.10
CA ASN A 95 6.71 12.44 -5.79
C ASN A 95 5.80 11.34 -5.22
N ARG A 96 6.37 10.23 -4.75
CA ARG A 96 5.64 9.18 -4.01
C ARG A 96 5.00 9.76 -2.76
N ASP A 97 5.77 10.51 -1.97
CA ASP A 97 5.30 11.06 -0.70
C ASP A 97 4.17 12.08 -0.93
N ASP A 98 4.34 13.00 -1.89
CA ASP A 98 3.28 13.93 -2.30
C ASP A 98 2.02 13.20 -2.80
N ALA A 99 2.19 12.17 -3.63
CA ALA A 99 1.07 11.39 -4.18
C ALA A 99 0.28 10.68 -3.08
N LEU A 100 0.96 10.23 -2.02
CA LEU A 100 0.34 9.61 -0.88
C LEU A 100 -0.54 10.60 -0.13
N GLU A 101 -0.06 11.82 0.14
CA GLU A 101 -0.86 12.89 0.78
C GLU A 101 -2.17 13.14 0.00
N PHE A 102 -2.10 13.33 -1.33
CA PHE A 102 -3.28 13.51 -2.18
C PHE A 102 -4.21 12.29 -2.23
N PHE A 103 -3.65 11.08 -2.19
CA PHE A 103 -4.45 9.86 -2.21
C PHE A 103 -5.33 9.73 -0.96
N TRP A 104 -4.94 10.32 0.16
CA TRP A 104 -5.72 10.33 1.39
C TRP A 104 -6.86 11.33 1.39
N GLU A 105 -6.62 12.55 0.91
CA GLU A 105 -7.69 13.50 0.60
C GLU A 105 -8.74 12.84 -0.30
N TYR A 106 -8.27 12.02 -1.25
CA TYR A 106 -9.12 11.25 -2.13
C TYR A 106 -9.86 10.10 -1.43
N GLN A 107 -9.24 9.36 -0.50
CA GLN A 107 -9.93 8.31 0.26
C GLN A 107 -11.08 8.89 1.11
N GLU A 108 -10.89 10.08 1.70
CA GLU A 108 -11.98 10.79 2.37
C GLU A 108 -13.10 11.18 1.40
N ASN A 109 -12.75 11.60 0.18
CA ASN A 109 -13.73 11.80 -0.89
C ASN A 109 -14.40 10.48 -1.34
N GLY A 110 -13.71 9.34 -1.27
CA GLY A 110 -14.25 8.01 -1.50
C GLY A 110 -15.24 7.57 -0.41
N LYS A 111 -14.95 7.87 0.86
CA LYS A 111 -15.92 7.69 1.97
C LYS A 111 -17.15 8.57 1.75
N ARG A 112 -16.95 9.85 1.42
CA ARG A 112 -18.05 10.73 0.99
C ARG A 112 -18.81 10.16 -0.20
N TYR A 113 -18.13 9.54 -1.16
CA TYR A 113 -18.77 8.90 -2.30
C TYR A 113 -19.68 7.73 -1.85
N LEU A 114 -19.22 6.88 -0.94
CA LEU A 114 -20.03 5.83 -0.35
C LEU A 114 -21.23 6.39 0.41
N ASP A 115 -21.05 7.48 1.15
CA ASP A 115 -22.12 8.17 1.88
C ASP A 115 -23.18 8.76 0.93
N ILE A 116 -22.74 9.31 -0.21
CA ILE A 116 -23.66 9.89 -1.20
C ILE A 116 -24.26 8.88 -2.16
N ARG A 117 -23.88 7.59 -2.13
CA ARG A 117 -24.55 6.54 -2.92
C ARG A 117 -25.97 6.25 -2.44
N ASP A 118 -26.30 6.66 -1.21
CA ASP A 118 -27.65 6.66 -0.63
C ASP A 118 -28.68 7.31 -1.58
N ASP A 119 -29.87 6.72 -1.66
CA ASP A 119 -30.98 7.15 -2.52
C ASP A 119 -31.43 8.60 -2.24
N LYS A 120 -31.13 9.15 -1.05
CA LYS A 120 -31.42 10.54 -0.71
C LYS A 120 -30.65 11.58 -1.54
N TYR A 121 -29.54 11.21 -2.18
CA TYR A 121 -28.74 12.11 -3.00
C TYR A 121 -29.10 12.01 -4.48
N ASN A 122 -29.22 13.16 -5.14
CA ASN A 122 -29.57 13.23 -6.55
C ASN A 122 -28.42 12.76 -7.48
N PHE A 123 -28.78 12.33 -8.69
CA PHE A 123 -27.85 11.84 -9.72
C PHE A 123 -26.68 12.80 -10.00
N ARG A 124 -26.94 14.11 -10.06
CA ARG A 124 -25.92 15.12 -10.35
C ARG A 124 -24.81 15.10 -9.32
N SER A 125 -25.15 15.08 -8.03
CA SER A 125 -24.16 15.03 -6.95
C SER A 125 -23.33 13.75 -7.01
N LYS A 126 -23.97 12.59 -7.23
CA LYS A 126 -23.29 11.29 -7.37
C LYS A 126 -22.30 11.29 -8.54
N ALA A 127 -22.74 11.75 -9.72
CA ALA A 127 -21.93 11.81 -10.93
C ALA A 127 -20.73 12.76 -10.79
N MET A 128 -20.95 13.96 -10.24
CA MET A 128 -19.87 14.95 -10.10
C MET A 128 -18.77 14.48 -9.15
N THR A 129 -19.11 13.82 -8.05
CA THR A 129 -18.12 13.28 -7.11
C THR A 129 -17.27 12.18 -7.76
N LEU A 130 -17.87 11.24 -8.50
CA LEU A 130 -17.12 10.23 -9.27
C LEU A 130 -16.26 10.85 -10.35
N LEU A 131 -16.77 11.84 -11.09
CA LEU A 131 -16.00 12.47 -12.15
C LEU A 131 -14.79 13.21 -11.59
N LYS A 132 -14.98 13.97 -10.51
CA LYS A 132 -13.89 14.66 -9.79
C LYS A 132 -12.83 13.67 -9.29
N SER A 133 -13.27 12.51 -8.82
CA SER A 133 -12.40 11.41 -8.38
C SER A 133 -11.42 10.96 -9.47
N PHE A 134 -11.87 10.84 -10.73
CA PHE A 134 -10.97 10.49 -11.83
C PHE A 134 -9.85 11.51 -12.00
N GLN A 135 -10.22 12.79 -12.04
CA GLN A 135 -9.27 13.86 -12.26
C GLN A 135 -8.24 13.90 -11.14
N GLU A 136 -8.68 13.88 -9.87
CA GLU A 136 -7.80 13.91 -8.70
C GLU A 136 -6.84 12.71 -8.70
N LEU A 137 -7.35 11.49 -8.93
CA LEU A 137 -6.53 10.28 -8.97
C LEU A 137 -5.49 10.32 -10.10
N ILE A 138 -5.87 10.79 -11.30
CA ILE A 138 -4.97 10.83 -12.45
C ILE A 138 -3.93 11.96 -12.30
N GLU A 139 -4.38 13.18 -11.98
CA GLU A 139 -3.52 14.36 -11.94
C GLU A 139 -2.62 14.39 -10.72
N ASN A 140 -3.18 14.04 -9.56
CA ASN A 140 -2.49 14.23 -8.30
C ASN A 140 -1.70 13.02 -7.86
N VAL A 141 -2.13 11.82 -8.22
CA VAL A 141 -1.54 10.57 -7.72
C VAL A 141 -0.77 9.85 -8.82
N ILE A 142 -1.45 9.37 -9.87
CA ILE A 142 -0.82 8.57 -10.95
C ILE A 142 0.32 9.33 -11.63
N LYS A 143 0.11 10.61 -11.94
CA LYS A 143 1.14 11.46 -12.56
C LYS A 143 2.47 11.43 -11.80
N ARG A 144 2.40 11.49 -10.47
CA ARG A 144 3.55 11.61 -9.58
C ARG A 144 4.20 10.25 -9.38
N GLU A 145 3.41 9.21 -9.11
CA GLU A 145 3.91 7.85 -8.93
C GLU A 145 4.55 7.30 -10.23
N ALA A 146 4.08 7.72 -11.40
CA ALA A 146 4.57 7.26 -12.70
C ALA A 146 5.93 7.85 -13.15
N ILE A 147 6.50 8.80 -12.41
CA ILE A 147 7.72 9.51 -12.84
C ILE A 147 8.89 8.56 -13.06
N LEU A 148 9.07 7.58 -12.17
CA LEU A 148 10.13 6.58 -12.30
C LEU A 148 10.03 5.85 -13.65
N LEU A 149 8.89 5.21 -13.91
CA LEU A 149 8.66 4.44 -15.15
C LEU A 149 8.81 5.30 -16.40
N ASN A 150 8.28 6.53 -16.36
CA ASN A 150 8.44 7.48 -17.46
C ASN A 150 9.91 7.78 -17.75
N LYS A 151 10.74 7.92 -16.73
CA LYS A 151 12.18 8.19 -16.86
C LYS A 151 12.97 6.96 -17.30
N VAL A 152 12.61 5.78 -16.82
CA VAL A 152 13.16 4.49 -17.27
C VAL A 152 12.96 4.32 -18.77
N ASN A 153 11.75 4.57 -19.29
CA ASN A 153 11.47 4.48 -20.72
C ASN A 153 12.31 5.45 -21.58
N ILE A 154 12.73 6.59 -21.02
CA ILE A 154 13.62 7.54 -21.71
C ILE A 154 15.06 7.01 -21.73
N ILE A 155 15.57 6.49 -20.61
CA ILE A 155 16.91 5.88 -20.53
C ILE A 155 17.03 4.73 -21.55
N GLU A 156 15.99 3.92 -21.62
CA GLU A 156 15.92 2.75 -22.48
C GLU A 156 15.66 3.08 -23.96
N GLY A 157 15.41 4.35 -24.30
CA GLY A 157 15.22 4.80 -25.68
C GLY A 157 13.84 4.49 -26.28
N TYR A 158 12.87 4.07 -25.47
CA TYR A 158 11.50 3.80 -25.89
C TYR A 158 10.61 5.07 -25.92
N ALA A 159 11.08 6.15 -25.29
CA ALA A 159 10.44 7.47 -25.34
C ALA A 159 11.43 8.55 -25.80
N ASP A 160 10.99 9.43 -26.70
CA ASP A 160 11.79 10.55 -27.19
C ASP A 160 12.02 11.61 -26.08
N GLY A 161 13.27 11.71 -25.64
CA GLY A 161 13.71 12.64 -24.59
C GLY A 161 13.56 14.14 -24.91
N ASN A 162 13.26 14.51 -26.17
CA ASN A 162 13.07 15.89 -26.59
C ASN A 162 11.65 16.44 -26.35
N LYS A 163 10.68 15.58 -26.02
CA LYS A 163 9.32 16.02 -25.64
C LYS A 163 9.32 16.48 -24.18
N ASN A 164 8.48 17.47 -23.86
CA ASN A 164 8.22 17.94 -22.49
C ASN A 164 7.70 16.79 -21.60
N TYR A 165 8.60 15.96 -21.06
CA TYR A 165 8.30 14.69 -20.38
C TYR A 165 7.56 14.88 -19.06
N SER A 166 7.51 16.10 -18.54
CA SER A 166 6.76 16.49 -17.34
C SER A 166 5.27 16.71 -17.59
N LYS A 167 4.84 16.74 -18.86
CA LYS A 167 3.42 16.82 -19.22
C LYS A 167 2.74 15.49 -18.91
N LEU A 168 1.63 15.57 -18.19
CA LEU A 168 0.79 14.43 -17.77
C LEU A 168 0.51 13.43 -18.90
N PHE A 169 0.16 13.94 -20.09
CA PHE A 169 -0.09 13.11 -21.26
C PHE A 169 1.10 12.22 -21.64
N ASN A 170 2.31 12.80 -21.69
CA ASN A 170 3.52 12.07 -22.02
C ASN A 170 3.87 11.05 -20.91
N ILE A 171 3.68 11.41 -19.64
CA ILE A 171 3.91 10.49 -18.51
C ILE A 171 3.00 9.27 -18.63
N ILE A 172 1.70 9.48 -18.85
CA ILE A 172 0.73 8.40 -18.96
C ILE A 172 0.99 7.57 -20.23
N GLU A 173 1.18 8.20 -21.39
CA GLU A 173 1.48 7.48 -22.64
C GLU A 173 2.75 6.66 -22.56
N ASN A 174 3.80 7.19 -21.92
CA ASN A 174 5.04 6.46 -21.76
C ASN A 174 4.85 5.25 -20.84
N VAL A 175 4.07 5.34 -19.75
CA VAL A 175 3.75 4.16 -18.93
C VAL A 175 3.06 3.07 -19.75
N PHE A 176 2.17 3.44 -20.67
CA PHE A 176 1.54 2.48 -21.60
C PHE A 176 2.49 1.95 -22.69
N ALA A 177 3.64 2.60 -22.91
CA ALA A 177 4.66 2.21 -23.88
C ALA A 177 5.79 1.37 -23.27
N THR A 178 5.77 1.10 -21.96
CA THR A 178 6.73 0.21 -21.31
C THR A 178 6.65 -1.18 -21.96
N PRO A 179 7.72 -1.66 -22.63
CA PRO A 179 7.66 -2.81 -23.54
C PRO A 179 7.47 -4.15 -22.83
N THR A 180 7.64 -4.16 -21.51
CA THR A 180 7.49 -5.31 -20.62
C THR A 180 6.14 -5.38 -19.94
N TYR A 181 5.23 -4.46 -20.27
CA TYR A 181 3.90 -4.41 -19.67
C TYR A 181 2.80 -4.29 -20.73
N ASP A 182 1.80 -5.17 -20.68
CA ASP A 182 0.61 -5.13 -21.55
C ASP A 182 -0.48 -4.16 -21.02
N PHE A 183 -0.13 -2.89 -20.82
CA PHE A 183 -0.86 -1.89 -19.98
C PHE A 183 -2.17 -1.52 -20.58
N SER A 184 -2.16 -1.46 -21.90
CA SER A 184 -3.37 -1.31 -22.67
C SER A 184 -4.38 -2.40 -22.35
N ARG A 185 -3.98 -3.67 -22.19
CA ARG A 185 -4.89 -4.78 -21.95
C ARG A 185 -5.49 -4.77 -20.54
N TYR A 186 -4.76 -4.37 -19.51
CA TYR A 186 -5.31 -4.36 -18.14
C TYR A 186 -6.15 -3.13 -17.85
N VAL A 187 -5.82 -1.99 -18.46
CA VAL A 187 -6.48 -0.71 -18.15
C VAL A 187 -7.57 -0.39 -19.16
N SER A 188 -7.51 -0.90 -20.40
CA SER A 188 -8.46 -0.49 -21.45
C SER A 188 -9.71 -1.36 -21.57
N ASN A 189 -9.76 -2.53 -20.90
CA ASN A 189 -10.87 -3.48 -21.04
C ASN A 189 -12.23 -2.85 -20.68
N ASN A 190 -12.26 -2.06 -19.61
CA ASN A 190 -13.49 -1.41 -19.16
C ASN A 190 -13.53 0.09 -19.46
N LEU A 191 -12.45 0.75 -19.89
CA LEU A 191 -12.43 2.19 -20.19
C LEU A 191 -13.19 2.59 -21.48
N SER A 192 -13.98 1.69 -22.06
CA SER A 192 -14.76 1.92 -23.28
C SER A 192 -13.93 2.48 -24.45
N GLY A 193 -12.66 2.05 -24.55
CA GLY A 193 -11.73 2.52 -25.58
C GLY A 193 -11.26 3.98 -25.43
N ILE A 194 -11.52 4.61 -24.28
CA ILE A 194 -11.01 5.95 -23.94
C ILE A 194 -9.70 5.81 -23.16
N SER A 195 -8.66 6.53 -23.56
CA SER A 195 -7.41 6.52 -22.80
C SER A 195 -7.56 7.27 -21.46
N VAL A 196 -6.79 6.88 -20.44
CA VAL A 196 -6.81 7.48 -19.10
C VAL A 196 -6.67 9.02 -19.15
N ASN A 197 -5.80 9.55 -20.01
CA ASN A 197 -5.65 11.00 -20.17
C ASN A 197 -6.92 11.69 -20.74
N GLN A 198 -7.69 11.01 -21.59
CA GLN A 198 -8.94 11.54 -22.12
C GLN A 198 -10.03 11.58 -21.04
N PHE A 199 -10.08 10.62 -20.12
CA PHE A 199 -10.97 10.70 -18.95
C PHE A 199 -10.68 11.92 -18.08
N ARG A 200 -9.41 12.20 -17.81
CA ARG A 200 -9.01 13.45 -17.14
C ARG A 200 -9.47 14.68 -17.91
N ASN A 201 -9.30 14.71 -19.24
CA ASN A 201 -9.68 15.87 -20.05
C ASN A 201 -11.19 16.10 -20.10
N ILE A 202 -11.99 15.03 -20.11
CA ILE A 202 -13.46 15.13 -20.03
C ILE A 202 -13.85 15.95 -18.80
N VAL A 203 -13.26 15.63 -17.65
CA VAL A 203 -13.60 16.26 -16.36
C VAL A 203 -12.99 17.67 -16.26
N ALA A 204 -11.69 17.80 -16.52
CA ALA A 204 -10.95 19.06 -16.37
C ALA A 204 -11.48 20.20 -17.26
N HIS A 205 -12.08 19.86 -18.41
CA HIS A 205 -12.66 20.83 -19.34
C HIS A 205 -14.19 20.87 -19.31
N SER A 206 -14.83 20.16 -18.38
CA SER A 206 -16.29 20.05 -18.31
C SER A 206 -16.92 19.62 -19.63
N ASN A 207 -16.24 18.75 -20.38
CA ASN A 207 -16.72 18.21 -21.67
C ASN A 207 -17.73 17.07 -21.43
N PHE A 208 -18.73 17.30 -20.60
CA PHE A 208 -19.79 16.35 -20.34
C PHE A 208 -21.11 17.03 -19.99
N LYS A 209 -22.21 16.30 -20.19
CA LYS A 209 -23.56 16.67 -19.77
C LYS A 209 -24.17 15.57 -18.93
N LEU A 210 -24.98 15.95 -17.95
CA LEU A 210 -25.68 15.06 -17.03
C LEU A 210 -27.18 15.18 -17.30
N GLU A 211 -27.78 14.14 -17.85
CA GLU A 211 -29.19 14.15 -18.25
C GLU A 211 -29.75 12.73 -18.17
N ASN A 212 -31.04 12.57 -17.81
CA ASN A 212 -31.74 11.28 -17.80
C ASN A 212 -30.96 10.15 -17.10
N GLU A 213 -30.32 10.47 -15.96
CA GLU A 213 -29.47 9.55 -15.18
C GLU A 213 -28.30 8.93 -15.96
N LYS A 214 -27.83 9.64 -16.98
CA LYS A 214 -26.67 9.27 -17.81
C LYS A 214 -25.67 10.42 -17.88
N ILE A 215 -24.41 10.02 -18.06
CA ILE A 215 -23.28 10.91 -18.29
C ILE A 215 -22.95 10.85 -19.77
N TYR A 216 -23.01 12.00 -20.43
CA TYR A 216 -22.71 12.18 -21.85
C TYR A 216 -21.40 12.94 -21.97
N ALA A 217 -20.30 12.25 -22.24
CA ALA A 217 -18.98 12.84 -22.36
C ALA A 217 -18.58 13.04 -23.83
N THR A 218 -17.86 14.13 -24.10
CA THR A 218 -17.23 14.39 -25.39
C THR A 218 -15.71 14.39 -25.22
N TYR A 219 -15.00 13.68 -26.09
CA TYR A 219 -13.54 13.52 -26.03
C TYR A 219 -12.90 13.46 -27.41
N GLY A 220 -11.60 13.73 -27.50
CA GLY A 220 -10.88 13.80 -28.77
C GLY A 220 -11.53 14.74 -29.80
N LYS A 221 -11.33 14.47 -31.10
CA LYS A 221 -12.03 15.17 -32.18
C LYS A 221 -13.48 14.68 -32.28
N ASN A 222 -14.37 15.27 -31.49
CA ASN A 222 -15.84 15.06 -31.52
C ASN A 222 -16.32 13.62 -31.29
N LYS A 223 -15.59 12.80 -30.53
CA LYS A 223 -16.10 11.48 -30.11
C LYS A 223 -17.01 11.67 -28.91
N ASN A 224 -18.10 10.92 -28.87
CA ASN A 224 -19.06 10.95 -27.76
C ASN A 224 -19.10 9.58 -27.08
N LEU A 225 -19.22 9.57 -25.76
CA LEU A 225 -19.46 8.37 -24.95
C LEU A 225 -20.63 8.64 -24.01
N GLN A 226 -21.53 7.67 -23.91
CA GLN A 226 -22.59 7.66 -22.91
C GLN A 226 -22.32 6.55 -21.91
N PHE A 227 -22.44 6.85 -20.62
CA PHE A 227 -22.26 5.86 -19.56
C PHE A 227 -23.08 6.21 -18.31
N SER A 228 -23.34 5.18 -17.50
CA SER A 228 -24.02 5.24 -16.20
C SER A 228 -23.04 5.43 -15.03
N LEU A 229 -23.57 5.69 -13.83
CA LEU A 229 -22.76 5.70 -12.60
C LEU A 229 -22.05 4.36 -12.38
N LYS A 230 -22.72 3.23 -12.64
CA LYS A 230 -22.14 1.89 -12.50
C LYS A 230 -20.97 1.66 -13.46
N GLU A 231 -21.05 2.20 -14.67
CA GLU A 231 -19.94 2.15 -15.63
C GLU A 231 -18.81 3.08 -15.22
N ALA A 232 -19.12 4.29 -14.74
CA ALA A 232 -18.13 5.20 -14.18
C ALA A 232 -17.35 4.56 -13.01
N GLU A 233 -18.02 3.85 -12.10
CA GLU A 233 -17.36 3.12 -11.02
C GLU A 233 -16.40 2.04 -11.55
N LYS A 234 -16.79 1.31 -12.61
CA LYS A 234 -15.89 0.34 -13.25
C LYS A 234 -14.68 1.03 -13.86
N PHE A 235 -14.84 2.18 -14.52
CA PHE A 235 -13.73 2.94 -15.06
C PHE A 235 -12.77 3.38 -13.94
N LEU A 236 -13.32 3.76 -12.78
CA LEU A 236 -12.53 4.24 -11.64
C LEU A 236 -11.72 3.09 -11.04
N TYR A 237 -12.32 1.91 -10.96
CA TYR A 237 -11.62 0.70 -10.56
C TYR A 237 -10.45 0.39 -11.48
N GLU A 238 -10.60 0.45 -12.81
CA GLU A 238 -9.46 0.23 -13.73
C GLU A 238 -8.33 1.26 -13.55
N ILE A 239 -8.67 2.53 -13.35
CA ILE A 239 -7.67 3.58 -13.08
C ILE A 239 -6.96 3.30 -11.75
N TYR A 240 -7.67 2.74 -10.77
CA TYR A 240 -7.07 2.33 -9.49
C TYR A 240 -6.12 1.13 -9.65
N ARG A 241 -6.46 0.15 -10.50
CA ARG A 241 -5.55 -0.97 -10.85
C ARG A 241 -4.24 -0.46 -11.45
N LEU A 242 -4.32 0.46 -12.40
CA LEU A 242 -3.16 1.12 -13.01
C LEU A 242 -2.25 1.73 -11.94
N ARG A 243 -2.84 2.52 -11.04
CA ARG A 243 -2.11 3.16 -9.96
C ARG A 243 -1.34 2.14 -9.11
N ILE A 244 -1.96 1.03 -8.76
CA ILE A 244 -1.36 0.04 -7.85
C ILE A 244 -0.16 -0.64 -8.46
N PHE A 245 -0.24 -0.97 -9.74
CA PHE A 245 0.95 -1.45 -10.43
C PHE A 245 2.09 -0.43 -10.36
N ILE A 246 1.81 0.82 -10.73
CA ILE A 246 2.81 1.90 -10.72
C ILE A 246 3.42 2.03 -9.31
N LYS A 247 2.58 2.04 -8.27
CA LYS A 247 3.00 2.14 -6.88
C LYS A 247 3.86 0.95 -6.45
N LEU A 248 3.51 -0.28 -6.87
CA LEU A 248 4.29 -1.48 -6.57
C LEU A 248 5.69 -1.40 -7.18
N THR A 249 5.75 -1.08 -8.47
CA THR A 249 7.00 -0.94 -9.22
C THR A 249 7.88 0.16 -8.66
N LEU A 250 7.28 1.31 -8.35
CA LEU A 250 7.96 2.44 -7.71
C LEU A 250 8.55 2.05 -6.35
N ASN A 251 7.74 1.50 -5.45
CA ASN A 251 8.16 1.16 -4.10
C ASN A 251 9.24 0.07 -4.10
N LEU A 252 9.10 -0.96 -4.95
CA LEU A 252 10.12 -2.00 -5.06
C LEU A 252 11.43 -1.43 -5.61
N THR A 253 11.37 -0.56 -6.62
CA THR A 253 12.57 0.07 -7.16
C THR A 253 13.27 0.96 -6.13
N ILE A 254 12.49 1.69 -5.32
CA ILE A 254 13.04 2.46 -4.20
C ILE A 254 13.72 1.52 -3.20
N ASP A 255 13.06 0.45 -2.79
CA ASP A 255 13.62 -0.52 -1.84
C ASP A 255 14.91 -1.17 -2.37
N PHE A 256 14.94 -1.53 -3.67
CA PHE A 256 16.15 -1.99 -4.36
C PHE A 256 17.27 -0.94 -4.29
N MET A 257 16.96 0.30 -4.63
CA MET A 257 17.94 1.39 -4.66
C MET A 257 18.48 1.71 -3.27
N LEU A 258 17.66 1.63 -2.24
CA LEU A 258 18.09 1.82 -0.85
C LEU A 258 19.01 0.70 -0.37
N ALA A 259 18.75 -0.53 -0.80
CA ALA A 259 19.62 -1.65 -0.45
C ALA A 259 21.01 -1.55 -1.11
N LYS A 260 21.06 -1.12 -2.37
CA LYS A 260 22.34 -0.90 -3.09
C LYS A 260 23.03 0.40 -2.70
N HIS A 261 22.27 1.43 -2.37
CA HIS A 261 22.73 2.78 -2.07
C HIS A 261 22.06 3.29 -0.78
N PRO A 262 22.48 2.78 0.40
CA PRO A 262 21.87 3.14 1.68
C PRO A 262 21.90 4.65 1.96
N GLU A 263 22.83 5.40 1.33
CA GLU A 263 22.87 6.85 1.42
C GLU A 263 21.61 7.54 0.88
N LEU A 264 20.82 6.86 0.04
CA LEU A 264 19.53 7.37 -0.47
C LEU A 264 18.44 7.38 0.61
N GLU A 265 18.63 6.73 1.76
CA GLU A 265 17.69 6.82 2.89
C GLU A 265 17.50 8.27 3.36
N GLN A 266 18.53 9.12 3.20
CA GLN A 266 18.43 10.54 3.51
C GLN A 266 17.45 11.30 2.60
N ALA A 267 16.97 10.71 1.50
CA ALA A 267 15.94 11.29 0.64
C ALA A 267 14.51 10.91 1.07
N LEU A 268 14.32 9.81 1.82
CA LEU A 268 13.00 9.35 2.27
C LEU A 268 12.39 10.27 3.32
N ARG A 269 11.21 10.82 3.09
CA ARG A 269 10.43 11.42 4.18
C ARG A 269 9.65 10.29 4.85
N ILE A 270 10.03 9.93 6.06
CA ILE A 270 9.22 9.03 6.89
C ILE A 270 8.29 9.94 7.68
N ILE A 271 7.05 10.01 7.24
CA ILE A 271 5.98 10.70 7.95
C ILE A 271 5.28 9.60 8.77
N PRO A 272 5.41 9.55 10.10
CA PRO A 272 4.82 8.48 10.90
C PRO A 272 3.31 8.30 10.66
N GLU A 273 2.61 9.41 10.40
CA GLU A 273 1.22 9.44 10.03
C GLU A 273 0.96 8.57 8.80
N THR A 274 1.83 8.61 7.78
CA THR A 274 1.66 7.82 6.54
C THR A 274 1.83 6.32 6.76
N ALA A 275 2.65 5.89 7.72
CA ALA A 275 2.82 4.47 8.05
C ALA A 275 1.57 3.86 8.69
N ILE A 276 0.89 4.64 9.54
CA ILE A 276 -0.39 4.28 10.19
C ILE A 276 -1.52 4.29 9.18
N ILE A 277 -1.60 5.36 8.40
CA ILE A 277 -2.44 5.53 7.22
C ILE A 277 -2.35 4.30 6.32
N ASP A 278 -1.14 3.94 5.86
CA ASP A 278 -0.93 2.77 5.00
C ASP A 278 -1.38 1.48 5.70
N SER A 279 -1.14 1.34 7.00
CA SER A 279 -1.63 0.19 7.78
C SER A 279 -3.15 0.12 7.79
N ASN A 280 -3.83 1.25 8.04
CA ASN A 280 -5.27 1.35 8.11
C ASN A 280 -5.98 1.13 6.78
N SER A 281 -5.32 1.42 5.66
CA SER A 281 -5.88 1.13 4.32
C SER A 281 -6.20 -0.37 4.14
N PHE A 282 -5.50 -1.26 4.85
CA PHE A 282 -5.74 -2.71 4.83
C PHE A 282 -6.57 -3.19 6.01
N LEU A 283 -6.25 -2.66 7.19
CA LEU A 283 -6.87 -3.10 8.44
C LEU A 283 -8.38 -2.81 8.44
N ASN A 284 -8.82 -1.70 7.84
CA ASN A 284 -10.22 -1.30 7.87
C ASN A 284 -11.16 -2.32 7.19
N ASP A 285 -10.71 -2.93 6.09
CA ASP A 285 -11.51 -3.92 5.33
C ASP A 285 -11.81 -5.18 6.15
N ILE A 286 -10.92 -5.51 7.09
CA ILE A 286 -11.07 -6.64 7.99
C ILE A 286 -11.62 -6.23 9.36
N GLY A 287 -12.00 -4.97 9.56
CA GLY A 287 -12.60 -4.46 10.79
C GLY A 287 -11.59 -4.02 11.86
N ILE A 288 -10.35 -3.67 11.50
CA ILE A 288 -9.35 -3.14 12.43
C ILE A 288 -9.00 -1.69 12.02
N ASN A 289 -8.82 -0.79 13.00
CA ASN A 289 -8.39 0.58 12.73
C ASN A 289 -7.43 1.07 13.81
N ILE A 290 -6.22 1.48 13.43
CA ILE A 290 -5.29 2.19 14.31
C ILE A 290 -5.76 3.65 14.39
N CYS A 291 -6.38 4.04 15.49
CA CYS A 291 -7.01 5.34 15.67
C CYS A 291 -6.01 6.48 15.88
N SER A 292 -4.97 6.21 16.68
CA SER A 292 -3.95 7.20 17.05
C SER A 292 -2.64 6.53 17.41
N TYR A 293 -1.58 7.34 17.42
CA TYR A 293 -0.30 6.97 17.99
C TYR A 293 0.21 8.09 18.91
N GLU A 294 0.98 7.70 19.91
CA GLU A 294 1.64 8.61 20.85
C GLU A 294 3.03 8.06 21.19
N ILE A 295 4.00 8.95 21.35
CA ILE A 295 5.31 8.62 21.92
C ILE A 295 5.45 9.42 23.21
N SER A 296 5.60 8.72 24.33
CA SER A 296 5.55 9.33 25.66
C SER A 296 6.50 8.64 26.63
N ASN A 297 6.94 9.36 27.66
CA ASN A 297 7.72 8.81 28.77
C ASN A 297 6.83 8.13 29.83
N SER A 298 5.52 8.13 29.63
CA SER A 298 4.59 7.39 30.47
C SER A 298 3.42 6.83 29.66
N VAL A 299 2.82 5.76 30.16
CA VAL A 299 1.60 5.19 29.60
C VAL A 299 0.57 4.97 30.69
N LYS A 300 -0.62 5.53 30.47
CA LYS A 300 -1.77 5.29 31.33
C LYS A 300 -2.57 4.08 30.83
N ILE A 301 -2.80 3.11 31.72
CA ILE A 301 -3.70 1.98 31.49
C ILE A 301 -4.68 1.94 32.66
N LYS A 302 -5.97 2.13 32.36
CA LYS A 302 -7.02 2.30 33.38
C LYS A 302 -6.60 3.39 34.39
N ASP A 303 -6.52 3.04 35.67
CA ASP A 303 -6.19 3.97 36.76
C ASP A 303 -4.69 4.02 37.08
N PHE A 304 -3.85 3.24 36.40
CA PHE A 304 -2.42 3.17 36.66
C PHE A 304 -1.62 3.93 35.58
N ASN A 305 -0.69 4.78 36.05
CA ASN A 305 0.29 5.44 35.20
C ASN A 305 1.63 4.71 35.33
N TYR A 306 2.06 4.08 34.25
CA TYR A 306 3.38 3.45 34.16
C TYR A 306 4.37 4.51 33.68
N SER A 307 5.41 4.74 34.46
CA SER A 307 6.53 5.61 34.11
C SER A 307 7.78 5.09 34.78
N LYS A 308 8.82 4.81 34.02
CA LYS A 308 10.13 4.41 34.54
C LYS A 308 11.21 5.25 33.88
N GLU A 309 12.18 5.65 34.67
CA GLU A 309 13.27 6.51 34.21
C GLU A 309 14.04 5.82 33.07
N GLY A 310 14.17 6.50 31.94
CA GLY A 310 14.82 6.00 30.73
C GLY A 310 13.95 5.12 29.81
N GLU A 311 12.68 4.85 30.14
CA GLU A 311 11.76 4.14 29.25
C GLU A 311 10.92 5.11 28.40
N VAL A 312 10.84 4.83 27.10
CA VAL A 312 9.93 5.52 26.18
C VAL A 312 8.89 4.52 25.69
N TYR A 313 7.63 4.94 25.67
CA TYR A 313 6.51 4.13 25.21
C TYR A 313 6.04 4.63 23.85
N PHE A 314 5.94 3.71 22.88
CA PHE A 314 5.21 3.94 21.64
C PHE A 314 3.83 3.32 21.75
N ILE A 315 2.81 4.16 21.88
CA ILE A 315 1.45 3.78 22.18
C ILE A 315 0.63 3.82 20.89
N LEU A 316 -0.06 2.73 20.59
CA LEU A 316 -1.00 2.64 19.48
C LEU A 316 -2.40 2.36 20.01
N ASP A 317 -3.34 3.23 19.72
CA ASP A 317 -4.76 3.00 20.00
C ASP A 317 -5.40 2.31 18.79
N ILE A 318 -6.02 1.17 19.02
CA ILE A 318 -6.53 0.29 17.97
C ILE A 318 -7.97 -0.10 18.29
N GLU A 319 -8.86 0.10 17.33
CA GLU A 319 -10.20 -0.45 17.34
C GLU A 319 -10.25 -1.77 16.57
N SER A 320 -10.98 -2.74 17.10
CA SER A 320 -11.30 -3.99 16.43
C SER A 320 -12.80 -4.24 16.48
N ARG A 321 -13.36 -4.53 15.32
CA ARG A 321 -14.79 -4.73 15.07
C ARG A 321 -14.99 -6.12 14.46
N LYS A 322 -15.92 -6.88 15.03
CA LYS A 322 -16.41 -8.17 14.50
C LYS A 322 -15.34 -9.25 14.32
N LEU A 323 -14.19 -9.12 14.97
CA LEU A 323 -13.09 -10.09 14.94
C LEU A 323 -12.90 -10.76 16.31
N SER A 324 -12.37 -11.98 16.28
CA SER A 324 -11.89 -12.67 17.49
C SER A 324 -10.60 -12.02 18.00
N GLU A 325 -10.32 -12.15 19.29
CA GLU A 325 -9.08 -11.58 19.88
C GLU A 325 -7.82 -12.17 19.24
N VAL A 326 -7.87 -13.46 18.94
CA VAL A 326 -6.81 -14.20 18.26
C VAL A 326 -6.56 -13.64 16.85
N ASP A 327 -7.61 -13.44 16.06
CA ASP A 327 -7.47 -12.93 14.69
C ASP A 327 -7.00 -11.48 14.67
N THR A 328 -7.58 -10.64 15.55
CA THR A 328 -7.15 -9.24 15.71
C THR A 328 -5.66 -9.13 15.96
N ILE A 329 -5.12 -9.95 16.87
CA ILE A 329 -3.70 -9.94 17.22
C ILE A 329 -2.82 -10.44 16.06
N ARG A 330 -3.27 -11.49 15.35
CA ARG A 330 -2.57 -11.97 14.16
C ARG A 330 -2.41 -10.88 13.11
N TYR A 331 -3.50 -10.18 12.79
CA TYR A 331 -3.48 -9.11 11.81
C TYR A 331 -2.66 -7.91 12.27
N ILE A 332 -2.79 -7.50 13.54
CA ILE A 332 -2.04 -6.38 14.09
C ILE A 332 -0.53 -6.68 14.07
N PHE A 333 -0.05 -7.81 14.56
CA PHE A 333 1.38 -8.12 14.57
C PHE A 333 1.97 -8.22 13.16
N VAL A 334 1.22 -8.77 12.21
CA VAL A 334 1.61 -8.78 10.79
C VAL A 334 1.58 -7.38 10.16
N THR A 335 1.03 -6.36 10.82
CA THR A 335 0.90 -5.03 10.24
C THR A 335 1.76 -3.98 10.93
N ILE A 336 1.94 -4.04 12.25
CA ILE A 336 2.66 -3.03 13.03
C ILE A 336 4.16 -2.98 12.76
N TYR A 337 4.77 -4.05 12.21
CA TYR A 337 6.19 -3.97 11.81
C TYR A 337 6.43 -2.87 10.77
N ASN A 338 5.40 -2.51 9.99
CA ASN A 338 5.50 -1.41 9.02
C ASN A 338 5.62 -0.03 9.68
N LEU A 339 5.49 0.04 11.01
CA LEU A 339 5.66 1.25 11.80
C LEU A 339 7.09 1.36 12.35
N ILE A 340 7.92 0.32 12.24
CA ILE A 340 9.35 0.34 12.65
C ILE A 340 10.13 1.51 12.04
N PRO A 341 9.95 1.88 10.75
CA PRO A 341 10.67 3.00 10.16
C PRO A 341 10.46 4.35 10.88
N ILE A 342 9.40 4.51 11.69
CA ILE A 342 9.16 5.70 12.51
C ILE A 342 10.38 5.99 13.38
N PHE A 343 11.03 4.97 13.94
CA PHE A 343 12.12 5.10 14.92
C PHE A 343 13.51 5.26 14.31
N LYS A 344 13.61 5.58 13.01
CA LYS A 344 14.89 5.95 12.42
C LYS A 344 15.35 7.30 12.95
N MET A 345 16.65 7.44 13.25
CA MET A 345 17.29 8.67 13.77
C MET A 345 16.87 9.95 13.04
N LYS A 346 16.62 9.87 11.73
CA LYS A 346 16.22 10.99 10.88
C LYS A 346 14.88 11.64 11.29
N ASN A 347 14.02 10.91 11.99
CA ASN A 347 12.71 11.40 12.41
C ASN A 347 12.73 12.04 13.80
N ASN A 348 13.91 12.22 14.41
CA ASN A 348 14.06 12.74 15.78
C ASN A 348 13.27 11.96 16.84
N PHE A 349 13.01 10.67 16.60
CA PHE A 349 12.46 9.77 17.59
C PHE A 349 13.57 9.03 18.34
N PRO A 350 13.30 8.54 19.56
CA PRO A 350 14.22 7.66 20.28
C PRO A 350 14.54 6.41 19.44
N ASP A 351 15.70 5.82 19.70
CA ASP A 351 16.11 4.59 19.02
C ASP A 351 15.08 3.47 19.31
N ILE A 352 14.82 2.61 18.33
CA ILE A 352 13.89 1.48 18.48
C ILE A 352 14.29 0.56 19.64
N HIS A 353 15.58 0.53 20.00
CA HIS A 353 16.12 -0.19 21.14
C HIS A 353 15.56 0.29 22.49
N ASP A 354 15.22 1.57 22.60
CA ASP A 354 14.84 2.24 23.85
C ASP A 354 13.30 2.35 24.01
N ILE A 355 12.54 1.72 23.09
CA ILE A 355 11.10 1.89 22.99
C ILE A 355 10.37 0.61 23.36
N LEU A 356 9.43 0.74 24.30
CA LEU A 356 8.42 -0.27 24.59
C LEU A 356 7.16 0.00 23.78
N TRP A 357 6.75 -0.94 22.94
CA TRP A 357 5.51 -0.79 22.17
C TRP A 357 4.33 -1.18 23.03
N VAL A 358 3.29 -0.34 23.03
CA VAL A 358 2.05 -0.55 23.78
C VAL A 358 0.89 -0.53 22.80
N LEU A 359 0.25 -1.67 22.59
CA LEU A 359 -0.94 -1.79 21.76
C LEU A 359 -2.18 -1.78 22.65
N LYS A 360 -2.98 -0.72 22.57
CA LYS A 360 -4.27 -0.59 23.26
C LYS A 360 -5.38 -0.98 22.30
N ILE A 361 -5.90 -2.19 22.45
CA ILE A 361 -6.88 -2.78 21.53
C ILE A 361 -8.27 -2.73 22.18
N ASN A 362 -9.17 -1.94 21.62
CA ASN A 362 -10.56 -1.84 22.00
C ASN A 362 -11.44 -2.72 21.09
N TYR A 363 -12.13 -3.70 21.67
CA TYR A 363 -13.08 -4.58 20.97
C TYR A 363 -14.48 -3.99 21.06
N CYS A 364 -14.92 -3.34 19.98
CA CYS A 364 -16.13 -2.51 19.96
C CYS A 364 -17.40 -3.28 20.38
N GLU A 365 -17.54 -4.55 19.99
CA GLU A 365 -18.74 -5.35 20.28
C GLU A 365 -18.74 -5.97 21.68
N LYS A 366 -17.60 -6.00 22.37
CA LYS A 366 -17.44 -6.68 23.67
C LYS A 366 -17.24 -5.73 24.84
N GLU A 367 -17.19 -4.42 24.59
CA GLU A 367 -16.80 -3.40 25.57
C GLU A 367 -15.54 -3.83 26.36
N LYS A 368 -14.58 -4.42 25.64
CA LYS A 368 -13.37 -5.01 26.22
C LYS A 368 -12.14 -4.32 25.66
N GLU A 369 -11.21 -4.00 26.56
CA GLU A 369 -9.89 -3.48 26.22
C GLU A 369 -8.81 -4.53 26.53
N LEU A 370 -7.89 -4.72 25.59
CA LEU A 370 -6.68 -5.53 25.74
C LEU A 370 -5.46 -4.63 25.55
N ASN A 371 -4.52 -4.71 26.48
CA ASN A 371 -3.26 -3.98 26.40
C ASN A 371 -2.11 -4.97 26.21
N LEU A 372 -1.33 -4.83 25.13
CA LEU A 372 -0.16 -5.66 24.84
C LEU A 372 1.10 -4.82 24.90
N PHE A 373 2.12 -5.34 25.56
CA PHE A 373 3.45 -4.75 25.64
C PHE A 373 4.43 -5.59 24.84
N ILE A 374 5.28 -4.93 24.05
CA ILE A 374 6.28 -5.61 23.21
C ILE A 374 7.62 -4.93 23.43
N GLY A 375 8.58 -5.69 23.95
CA GLY A 375 9.97 -5.23 24.11
C GLY A 375 10.77 -5.32 22.81
N TYR A 376 11.92 -4.66 22.77
CA TYR A 376 12.77 -4.62 21.57
C TYR A 376 13.21 -6.02 21.07
N ASP A 377 13.51 -6.97 21.97
CA ASP A 377 13.87 -8.33 21.57
C ASP A 377 12.70 -9.07 20.89
N GLU A 378 11.46 -8.78 21.32
CA GLU A 378 10.27 -9.29 20.66
C GLU A 378 10.01 -8.58 19.32
N ILE A 379 10.34 -7.30 19.20
CA ILE A 379 10.31 -6.57 17.93
C ILE A 379 11.30 -7.15 16.92
N LYS A 380 12.50 -7.56 17.33
CA LYS A 380 13.44 -8.29 16.44
C LYS A 380 12.81 -9.57 15.91
N ILE A 381 12.16 -10.35 16.78
CA ILE A 381 11.49 -11.59 16.39
C ILE A 381 10.31 -11.29 15.46
N LEU A 382 9.55 -10.23 15.75
CA LEU A 382 8.43 -9.76 14.93
C LEU A 382 8.89 -9.34 13.53
N GLN A 383 9.99 -8.58 13.44
CA GLN A 383 10.61 -8.20 12.17
C GLN A 383 11.09 -9.42 11.39
N SER A 384 11.57 -10.44 12.12
CA SER A 384 12.13 -11.64 11.51
C SER A 384 11.06 -12.63 11.04
N ASN A 385 10.00 -12.79 11.82
CA ASN A 385 8.99 -13.81 11.63
C ASN A 385 7.65 -13.34 12.22
N PRO A 386 6.97 -12.38 11.57
CA PRO A 386 5.76 -11.76 12.13
C PRO A 386 4.62 -12.77 12.32
N ILE A 387 4.50 -13.75 11.42
CA ILE A 387 3.51 -14.83 11.50
C ILE A 387 3.83 -15.78 12.66
N GLY A 388 5.09 -16.20 12.80
CA GLY A 388 5.51 -17.07 13.89
C GLY A 388 5.33 -16.41 15.26
N TYR A 389 5.68 -15.13 15.37
CA TYR A 389 5.46 -14.34 16.57
C TYR A 389 3.96 -14.21 16.91
N ALA A 390 3.12 -13.92 15.91
CA ALA A 390 1.68 -13.90 16.08
C ALA A 390 1.12 -15.23 16.60
N LYS A 391 1.51 -16.36 15.98
CA LYS A 391 1.10 -17.70 16.44
C LYS A 391 1.52 -17.97 17.88
N MET A 392 2.76 -17.63 18.24
CA MET A 392 3.26 -17.77 19.62
C MET A 392 2.40 -16.99 20.62
N MET A 393 2.05 -15.75 20.30
CA MET A 393 1.24 -14.90 21.17
C MET A 393 -0.21 -15.40 21.29
N CYS A 394 -0.82 -15.87 20.20
CA CYS A 394 -2.13 -16.51 20.25
C CYS A 394 -2.13 -17.74 21.17
N ASN A 395 -1.12 -18.60 21.05
CA ASN A 395 -0.98 -19.79 21.90
C ASN A 395 -0.82 -19.41 23.38
N LYS A 396 -0.06 -18.35 23.69
CA LYS A 396 0.05 -17.83 25.07
C LYS A 396 -1.31 -17.41 25.61
N MET A 397 -2.10 -16.67 24.84
CA MET A 397 -3.43 -16.23 25.26
C MET A 397 -4.43 -17.37 25.45
N GLU A 398 -4.40 -18.37 24.57
CA GLU A 398 -5.23 -19.57 24.68
C GLU A 398 -4.84 -20.46 25.87
N ASN A 399 -3.56 -20.43 26.27
CA ASN A 399 -3.08 -21.18 27.43
C ASN A 399 -3.31 -20.41 28.75
N ASP A 400 -3.24 -19.08 28.74
CA ASP A 400 -3.56 -18.23 29.90
C ASP A 400 -5.06 -18.26 30.23
N SER A 401 -5.94 -18.40 29.23
CA SER A 401 -7.37 -18.63 29.46
C SER A 401 -7.64 -20.00 30.06
N LYS A 402 -6.89 -21.04 29.67
CA LYS A 402 -6.94 -22.38 30.29
C LYS A 402 -6.34 -22.42 31.70
N MET A 403 -5.37 -21.57 32.04
CA MET A 403 -4.90 -21.43 33.42
C MET A 403 -5.94 -20.80 34.36
N LYS A 404 -6.89 -20.02 33.84
CA LYS A 404 -8.00 -19.47 34.65
C LYS A 404 -9.09 -20.51 34.97
N GLU A 405 -9.18 -21.61 34.22
CA GLU A 405 -10.08 -22.72 34.54
C GLU A 405 -9.52 -23.67 35.61
N PHE A 406 -8.20 -23.66 35.85
CA PHE A 406 -7.55 -24.51 36.86
C PHE A 406 -7.42 -23.88 38.27
N ILE A 407 -8.02 -22.71 38.51
CA ILE A 407 -8.00 -22.04 39.83
C ILE A 407 -9.38 -22.09 40.52
N ASN A 408 -10.39 -22.71 39.90
CA ASN A 408 -11.74 -22.83 40.46
C ASN A 408 -12.20 -24.27 40.77
N ASP A 409 -11.28 -25.20 40.99
CA ASP A 409 -11.56 -26.49 41.65
C ASP A 409 -10.90 -26.58 43.03
#